data_AF-A0A832K6L3-F1
#
_entry.id   AF-A0A832K6L3-F1
#
_cell.length_a   1.000
_cell.length_b   1.000
_cell.length_c   1.000
_cell.angle_alpha   90.00
_cell.angle_beta   90.00
_cell.angle_gamma   90.00
#
_symmetry.space_group_name_H-M   'P 1'
#
loop_
_entity.id
_entity.type
_entity.pdbx_description
1 polymer ?
#
loop_
_entity_poly.entity_id
_entity_poly.type
_entity_poly.pdbx_seq_one_letter_code
_entity_poly.pdbx_strand_id
1 'polypeptide(L)'
;GLWLETAGVKAEEFIEVVRRSITDGEVCDWVRQNVRKPDSVKAAHRERMLNYPRPDDPEMQARLKWRKEQAGLGHRDDIKTFVDFIDADEKRI
;
A
#
# COMPACT_ATOMS: atom_id res chain seq x y z
N GLY A 1 7.40 -6.10 4.14
CA GLY A 1 6.32 -5.51 3.32
C GLY A 1 6.94 -4.63 2.25
N LEU A 2 6.28 -4.48 1.09
CA LEU A 2 6.84 -3.83 -0.10
C LEU A 2 7.37 -2.40 0.16
N TRP A 3 6.67 -1.62 1.01
CA TRP A 3 7.10 -0.27 1.37
C TRP A 3 8.46 -0.25 2.09
N LEU A 4 8.64 -1.10 3.11
CA LEU A 4 9.90 -1.21 3.88
C LEU A 4 11.08 -1.60 2.99
N GLU A 5 10.87 -2.57 2.11
CA GLU A 5 11.86 -3.00 1.11
C GLU A 5 12.24 -1.85 0.17
N THR A 6 11.24 -1.15 -0.37
CA THR A 6 11.45 0.00 -1.26
C THR A 6 12.21 1.11 -0.54
N ALA A 7 11.83 1.42 0.71
CA ALA A 7 12.46 2.43 1.54
C ALA A 7 13.88 2.01 1.98
N GLY A 8 14.22 0.72 1.93
CA GLY A 8 15.47 0.18 2.43
C GLY A 8 15.55 0.22 3.96
N VAL A 9 14.41 0.11 4.64
CA VAL A 9 14.29 0.18 6.09
C VAL A 9 13.92 -1.20 6.62
N LYS A 10 14.58 -1.64 7.70
CA LYS A 10 14.22 -2.90 8.36
C LYS A 10 12.92 -2.73 9.14
N ALA A 11 12.12 -3.79 9.24
CA ALA A 11 10.84 -3.72 9.95
C ALA A 11 11.04 -3.35 11.43
N GLU A 12 12.04 -3.94 12.09
CA GLU A 12 12.33 -3.73 13.50
C GLU A 12 12.75 -2.28 13.79
N GLU A 13 13.54 -1.70 12.89
CA GLU A 13 13.96 -0.30 12.96
C GLU A 13 12.75 0.64 12.85
N PHE A 14 11.89 0.43 11.84
CA PHE A 14 10.72 1.28 11.64
C PHE A 14 9.69 1.15 12.77
N ILE A 15 9.51 -0.06 13.32
CA ILE A 15 8.67 -0.27 14.51
C ILE A 15 9.18 0.54 15.69
N GLU A 16 10.51 0.59 15.90
CA GLU A 16 11.09 1.35 17.00
C GLU A 16 10.94 2.86 16.81
N VAL A 17 11.06 3.35 15.57
CA VAL A 17 10.76 4.76 15.23
C VAL A 17 9.33 5.10 15.64
N VAL A 18 8.35 4.30 15.20
CA VAL A 18 6.93 4.53 15.51
C VAL A 18 6.67 4.47 17.02
N ARG A 19 7.29 3.52 17.75
CA ARG A 19 7.14 3.42 19.22
C ARG A 19 7.66 4.64 19.98
N ARG A 20 8.67 5.32 19.44
CA ARG A 20 9.29 6.50 20.06
C ARG A 20 8.66 7.81 19.62
N SER A 21 7.87 7.79 18.54
CA SER A 21 7.14 8.95 18.05
C SER A 21 5.80 9.11 18.76
N ILE A 22 5.45 10.37 19.02
CA ILE A 22 4.14 10.77 19.56
C ILE A 22 3.17 11.07 18.42
N THR A 23 3.67 11.57 17.28
CA THR A 23 2.85 11.98 16.15
C THR A 23 3.32 11.41 14.83
N ASP A 24 2.41 11.32 13.85
CA ASP A 24 2.74 10.96 12.47
C ASP A 24 3.72 11.95 11.83
N GLY A 25 3.74 13.21 12.30
CA GLY A 25 4.68 14.23 11.84
C GLY A 25 6.13 13.86 12.17
N GLU A 26 6.38 13.35 13.37
CA GLU A 26 7.72 12.90 13.78
C GLU A 26 8.19 11.69 12.97
N VAL A 27 7.26 10.76 12.66
CA VAL A 27 7.56 9.62 11.78
C VAL A 27 7.86 10.10 10.35
N CYS A 28 7.07 11.04 9.83
CA CYS A 28 7.30 11.65 8.51
C CYS A 28 8.67 12.35 8.42
N ASP A 29 9.05 13.10 9.45
CA ASP A 29 10.35 13.77 9.53
C ASP A 29 11.49 12.76 9.58
N TRP A 30 11.34 11.69 10.36
CA TRP A 30 12.34 10.61 10.38
C TRP A 30 12.49 9.96 9.00
N VAL A 31 11.38 9.64 8.32
CA VAL A 31 11.41 9.08 6.96
C VAL A 31 12.10 10.05 6.01
N ARG A 32 11.77 11.34 6.05
CA ARG A 32 12.39 12.37 5.20
C ARG A 32 13.90 12.47 5.40
N GLN A 33 14.40 12.31 6.62
CA GLN A 33 15.83 12.43 6.96
C GLN A 33 16.62 11.15 6.63
N ASN A 34 16.01 9.97 6.79
CA ASN A 34 16.72 8.69 6.73
C ASN A 34 16.48 7.92 5.42
N VAL A 35 15.31 8.05 4.79
CA VAL A 35 14.98 7.33 3.55
C VAL A 35 15.43 8.14 2.32
N ARG A 36 16.63 7.84 1.83
CA ARG A 36 17.29 8.55 0.71
C ARG A 36 17.06 7.89 -0.65
N LYS A 37 15.82 7.48 -0.93
CA LYS A 37 15.47 6.89 -2.22
C LYS A 37 15.24 7.98 -3.27
N PRO A 38 15.71 7.79 -4.53
CA PRO A 38 15.41 8.71 -5.63
C PRO A 38 13.91 8.87 -5.85
N ASP A 39 13.49 10.02 -6.38
CA ASP A 39 12.07 10.26 -6.67
C ASP A 39 11.50 9.29 -7.70
N SER A 40 12.32 8.80 -8.63
CA SER A 40 11.94 7.72 -9.56
C SER A 40 11.55 6.43 -8.85
N VAL A 41 12.21 6.08 -7.74
CA VAL A 41 11.87 4.89 -6.93
C VAL A 41 10.54 5.11 -6.19
N LYS A 42 10.31 6.32 -5.66
CA LYS A 42 9.04 6.67 -5.00
C LYS A 42 7.88 6.63 -6.00
N ALA A 43 8.08 7.16 -7.20
CA ALA A 43 7.10 7.14 -8.29
C ALA A 43 6.78 5.71 -8.71
N ALA A 44 7.79 4.88 -8.98
CA ALA A 44 7.59 3.48 -9.36
C ALA A 44 6.87 2.67 -8.26
N HIS A 45 7.17 2.92 -6.99
CA HIS A 45 6.45 2.29 -5.88
C HIS A 45 4.98 2.70 -5.84
N ARG A 46 4.70 4.01 -5.96
CA ARG A 46 3.33 4.53 -6.01
C ARG A 46 2.54 3.93 -7.17
N GLU A 47 3.12 3.95 -8.38
CA GLU A 47 2.50 3.35 -9.57
C GLU A 47 2.22 1.87 -9.37
N ARG A 48 3.18 1.11 -8.83
CA ARG A 48 2.98 -0.31 -8.54
C ARG A 48 1.84 -0.55 -7.56
N MET A 49 1.77 0.20 -6.46
CA MET A 49 0.72 0.04 -5.44
C MET A 49 -0.66 0.39 -5.98
N LEU A 50 -0.79 1.51 -6.68
CA LEU A 50 -2.06 2.01 -7.21
C LEU A 50 -2.56 1.24 -8.44
N ASN A 51 -1.76 0.33 -9.01
CA ASN A 51 -2.14 -0.50 -10.15
C ASN A 51 -2.05 -2.00 -9.83
N TYR A 52 -2.03 -2.38 -8.54
CA TYR A 52 -2.00 -3.79 -8.14
C TYR A 52 -3.42 -4.30 -7.81
N PRO A 53 -3.90 -5.39 -8.43
CA PRO A 53 -3.19 -6.24 -9.38
C PRO A 53 -3.21 -5.69 -10.80
N ARG A 54 -2.22 -6.07 -11.61
CA ARG A 54 -2.18 -5.69 -13.02
C ARG A 54 -3.31 -6.40 -13.79
N PRO A 55 -3.86 -5.81 -14.86
CA PRO A 55 -4.92 -6.45 -15.66
C PRO A 55 -4.51 -7.79 -16.28
N ASP A 56 -3.21 -7.96 -16.55
CA ASP A 56 -2.61 -9.16 -17.16
C ASP A 56 -2.14 -10.21 -16.13
N ASP A 57 -2.46 -10.03 -14.84
CA ASP A 57 -2.18 -10.98 -13.77
C ASP A 57 -3.46 -11.76 -13.38
N PRO A 58 -3.80 -12.86 -14.10
CA PRO A 58 -5.07 -13.55 -13.92
C PRO A 58 -5.23 -14.15 -12.52
N GLU A 59 -4.14 -14.59 -11.89
CA GLU A 59 -4.16 -15.14 -10.54
C GLU A 59 -4.57 -14.05 -9.54
N MET A 60 -3.93 -12.89 -9.61
CA MET A 60 -4.22 -11.82 -8.68
C MET A 60 -5.56 -11.12 -8.96
N GLN A 61 -6.00 -11.07 -10.22
CA GLN A 61 -7.36 -10.65 -10.58
C GLN A 61 -8.42 -11.58 -9.98
N ALA A 62 -8.22 -12.90 -10.06
CA ALA A 62 -9.11 -13.87 -9.42
C ALA A 62 -9.14 -13.69 -7.90
N ARG A 63 -7.99 -13.41 -7.28
CA ARG A 63 -7.91 -13.13 -5.84
C ARG A 63 -8.65 -11.84 -5.46
N LEU A 64 -8.55 -10.78 -6.26
CA LEU A 64 -9.31 -9.55 -6.04
C LEU A 64 -10.81 -9.81 -6.14
N LYS A 65 -11.26 -10.53 -7.17
CA LYS A 65 -12.67 -10.92 -7.33
C LYS A 65 -13.18 -11.69 -6.10
N TRP A 66 -12.44 -12.71 -5.65
CA TRP A 66 -12.80 -13.48 -4.47
C TRP A 66 -12.90 -12.60 -3.21
N ARG A 67 -11.96 -11.67 -2.99
CA ARG A 67 -12.00 -10.73 -1.85
C ARG A 67 -13.24 -9.83 -1.90
N LYS A 68 -13.61 -9.31 -3.09
CA LYS A 68 -14.83 -8.52 -3.29
C LYS A 68 -16.09 -9.32 -2.95
N GLU A 69 -16.17 -10.57 -3.39
CA GLU A 69 -17.30 -11.45 -3.08
C GLU A 69 -17.45 -11.67 -1.57
N GLN A 70 -16.35 -11.96 -0.87
CA GLN A 70 -16.36 -12.16 0.59
C GLN A 70 -16.80 -10.91 1.37
N ALA A 71 -16.50 -9.71 0.85
CA ALA A 71 -16.90 -8.43 1.45
C ALA A 71 -18.31 -7.97 1.01
N GLY A 72 -19.04 -8.73 0.19
CA GLY A 72 -20.33 -8.30 -0.37
C GLY A 72 -20.22 -7.22 -1.46
N LEU A 73 -19.00 -6.93 -1.94
CA LEU A 73 -18.67 -5.93 -2.96
C LEU A 73 -18.51 -6.55 -4.35
N GLY A 74 -18.95 -7.79 -4.56
CA GLY A 74 -18.80 -8.51 -5.83
C GLY A 74 -19.45 -7.80 -7.03
N HIS A 75 -20.43 -6.93 -6.78
CA HIS A 75 -21.15 -6.16 -7.79
C HIS A 75 -20.48 -4.82 -8.17
N ARG A 76 -19.40 -4.41 -7.49
CA ARG A 76 -18.74 -3.12 -7.69
C ARG A 76 -17.66 -3.22 -8.78
N ASP A 77 -18.01 -3.04 -10.04
CA ASP A 77 -17.07 -3.13 -11.18
C ASP A 77 -16.05 -1.98 -11.25
N ASP A 78 -16.31 -0.89 -10.53
CA ASP A 78 -15.40 0.24 -10.36
C ASP A 78 -14.16 -0.11 -9.52
N ILE A 79 -14.25 -1.12 -8.64
CA ILE A 79 -13.13 -1.62 -7.84
C ILE A 79 -12.24 -2.51 -8.72
N LYS A 80 -11.07 -1.97 -9.10
CA LYS A 80 -10.12 -2.61 -10.03
C LYS A 80 -8.79 -2.98 -9.37
N THR A 81 -8.48 -2.41 -8.21
CA THR A 81 -7.22 -2.64 -7.51
C THR A 81 -7.45 -3.05 -6.06
N PHE A 82 -6.42 -3.56 -5.40
CA PHE A 82 -6.48 -3.85 -3.96
C PHE A 82 -6.62 -2.57 -3.12
N VAL A 83 -6.09 -1.44 -3.60
CA VAL A 83 -6.27 -0.15 -2.91
C VAL A 83 -7.73 0.28 -2.99
N ASP A 84 -8.36 0.24 -4.18
CA ASP A 84 -9.79 0.53 -4.31
C ASP A 84 -10.64 -0.39 -3.42
N PHE A 85 -10.29 -1.68 -3.37
CA PHE A 85 -10.99 -2.65 -2.54
C PHE A 85 -10.88 -2.31 -1.05
N ILE A 86 -9.67 -2.00 -0.57
CA ILE A 86 -9.44 -1.63 0.84
C ILE A 86 -10.22 -0.36 1.18
N ASP A 87 -10.17 0.66 0.33
CA ASP A 87 -10.91 1.91 0.58
C ASP A 87 -12.43 1.68 0.61
N ALA A 88 -12.98 0.85 -0.28
CA ALA A 88 -14.40 0.51 -0.28
C ALA A 88 -14.80 -0.32 0.96
N ASP A 89 -14.00 -1.31 1.34
CA ASP A 89 -14.24 -2.16 2.52
C ASP A 89 -14.15 -1.34 3.82
N GLU A 90 -13.23 -0.38 3.87
CA GLU A 90 -13.09 0.60 4.97
C GLU A 90 -14.07 1.77 4.88
N LYS A 91 -15.04 1.72 3.95
CA LYS A 91 -16.15 2.68 3.77
C LYS A 91 -15.71 4.11 3.46
N ARG A 92 -14.62 4.26 2.71
CA ARG A 92 -14.11 5.56 2.23
C ARG A 92 -14.66 5.95 0.85
N ILE A 93 -15.21 4.99 0.09
CA ILE A 93 -15.77 5.14 -1.27
C ILE A 93 -16.93 4.16 -1.54
#